data_AF-A0A075FGZ3-F1
#
_entry.id   AF-A0A075FGZ3-F1
#
_cell.length_a   1.000
_cell.length_b   1.000
_cell.length_c   1.000
_cell.angle_alpha   90.00
_cell.angle_beta   90.00
_cell.angle_gamma   90.00
#
_symmetry.space_group_name_H-M   'P 1'
#
loop_
_entity.id
_entity.type
_entity.pdbx_description
1 polymer ?
#
loop_
_entity_poly.entity_id
_entity_poly.type
_entity_poly.pdbx_seq_one_letter_code
_entity_poly.pdbx_strand_id
1 'polypeptide(L)'
;MNGADWDLETDSLSSVFNGASFANAILTNDGFVRIYFDLEIDSDQRGEGGVGIASALSENGIDGWVDEGLIIEPRRSFEDLSAVEASELSGAKVITTNSGEYRMYLTETFVVGFALDSVSKVWGLTSDDGLVWSWDEKVTLEYSEDFEGVGKTIYVDSVSEVEVVPFGNGWLMFYTANSELFAATSDNGINGWKKIGSLDLKITDVTIISLGSARTSDAQYKIYGEEENDSEEAGARIEATTVGKNWISSFVLTVS
;
A
#
# COMPACT_ATOMS: atom_id res chain seq x y z
N MET A 1 21.51 6.43 9.13
CA MET A 1 20.88 7.35 8.16
C MET A 1 19.82 8.18 8.88
N ASN A 2 19.51 9.39 8.41
CA ASN A 2 18.57 10.32 9.05
C ASN A 2 17.13 10.23 8.49
N GLY A 3 16.86 9.30 7.57
CA GLY A 3 15.56 9.16 6.90
C GLY A 3 15.22 10.32 5.93
N ALA A 4 16.20 11.15 5.60
CA ALA A 4 16.05 12.30 4.71
C ALA A 4 17.04 12.25 3.54
N ASP A 5 18.26 11.78 3.77
CA ASP A 5 19.29 11.60 2.76
C ASP A 5 19.37 10.12 2.37
N TRP A 6 19.23 9.86 1.07
CA TRP A 6 19.23 8.52 0.49
C TRP A 6 20.34 8.41 -0.57
N ASP A 7 21.23 7.45 -0.37
CA ASP A 7 22.25 7.07 -1.35
C ASP A 7 21.87 5.72 -1.98
N LEU A 8 21.95 5.63 -3.31
CA LEU A 8 21.73 4.38 -4.01
C LEU A 8 23.00 3.51 -3.89
N GLU A 9 22.89 2.37 -3.22
CA GLU A 9 24.04 1.46 -3.00
C GLU A 9 24.23 0.40 -4.11
N THR A 10 23.33 0.32 -5.11
CA THR A 10 23.42 -0.68 -6.19
C THR A 10 22.95 -0.13 -7.54
N ASP A 11 23.66 -0.48 -8.62
CA ASP A 11 23.50 0.17 -9.93
C ASP A 11 22.38 -0.42 -10.80
N SER A 12 21.81 -1.60 -10.50
CA SER A 12 20.70 -2.15 -11.28
C SER A 12 19.96 -3.31 -10.62
N LEU A 13 18.71 -3.06 -10.21
CA LEU A 13 17.77 -4.10 -9.76
C LEU A 13 16.72 -4.47 -10.85
N SER A 14 16.87 -3.91 -12.06
CA SER A 14 15.88 -4.00 -13.14
C SER A 14 15.65 -5.41 -13.67
N SER A 15 16.60 -6.35 -13.49
CA SER A 15 16.42 -7.74 -13.87
C SER A 15 15.53 -8.54 -12.91
N VAL A 16 15.37 -8.05 -11.67
CA VAL A 16 14.57 -8.71 -10.62
C VAL A 16 13.18 -8.09 -10.55
N PHE A 17 13.09 -6.76 -10.56
CA PHE A 17 11.84 -6.01 -10.42
C PHE A 17 11.34 -5.45 -11.75
N ASN A 18 11.61 -6.13 -12.87
CA ASN A 18 11.39 -5.60 -14.21
C ASN A 18 9.94 -5.15 -14.43
N GLY A 19 9.69 -3.84 -14.38
CA GLY A 19 8.37 -3.25 -14.57
C GLY A 19 7.49 -3.21 -13.32
N ALA A 20 8.00 -3.51 -12.13
CA ALA A 20 7.27 -3.32 -10.88
C ALA A 20 6.90 -1.84 -10.70
N SER A 21 5.62 -1.55 -10.46
CA SER A 21 5.12 -0.21 -10.17
C SER A 21 5.15 0.10 -8.67
N PHE A 22 5.08 -0.94 -7.83
CA PHE A 22 5.11 -0.83 -6.38
C PHE A 22 5.92 -1.95 -5.73
N ALA A 23 6.65 -1.62 -4.67
CA ALA A 23 7.39 -2.61 -3.89
C ALA A 23 7.39 -2.28 -2.39
N ASN A 24 7.30 -3.32 -1.56
CA ASN A 24 7.44 -3.22 -0.11
C ASN A 24 8.51 -4.17 0.40
N ALA A 25 9.51 -3.63 1.11
CA ALA A 25 10.57 -4.38 1.76
C ALA A 25 10.25 -4.65 3.24
N ILE A 26 10.59 -5.85 3.71
CA ILE A 26 10.56 -6.22 5.14
C ILE A 26 11.86 -6.91 5.55
N LEU A 27 12.17 -6.83 6.85
CA LEU A 27 13.16 -7.70 7.47
C LEU A 27 12.45 -9.01 7.87
N THR A 28 12.97 -10.13 7.42
CA THR A 28 12.47 -11.46 7.77
C THR A 28 12.99 -11.89 9.14
N ASN A 29 12.32 -12.88 9.75
CA ASN A 29 12.68 -13.41 11.08
C ASN A 29 14.09 -14.03 11.15
N ASP A 30 14.65 -14.45 10.02
CA ASP A 30 16.04 -14.94 9.87
C ASP A 30 17.05 -13.83 9.52
N GLY A 31 16.61 -12.58 9.41
CA GLY A 31 17.46 -11.40 9.25
C GLY A 31 17.77 -11.03 7.80
N PHE A 32 17.10 -11.65 6.83
CA PHE A 32 17.18 -11.29 5.42
C PHE A 32 16.19 -10.18 5.07
N VAL A 33 16.33 -9.60 3.88
CA VAL A 33 15.41 -8.61 3.34
C VAL A 33 14.58 -9.27 2.25
N ARG A 34 13.26 -9.31 2.43
CA ARG A 34 12.33 -9.74 1.39
C ARG A 34 11.57 -8.53 0.86
N ILE A 35 11.46 -8.44 -0.47
CA ILE A 35 10.64 -7.45 -1.15
C ILE A 35 9.45 -8.16 -1.78
N TYR A 36 8.27 -7.59 -1.60
CA TYR A 36 7.04 -7.95 -2.30
C TYR A 36 6.72 -6.87 -3.33
N PHE A 37 6.34 -7.26 -4.53
CA PHE A 37 6.10 -6.31 -5.62
C PHE A 37 5.01 -6.82 -6.55
N ASP A 38 4.39 -5.90 -7.27
CA ASP A 38 3.42 -6.21 -8.31
C ASP A 38 4.10 -6.80 -9.54
N LEU A 39 3.49 -7.84 -10.11
CA LEU A 39 4.02 -8.53 -11.28
C LEU A 39 2.91 -8.69 -12.32
N GLU A 40 3.12 -8.07 -13.49
CA GLU A 40 2.28 -8.29 -14.66
C GLU A 40 2.45 -9.72 -15.16
N ILE A 41 1.32 -10.41 -15.33
CA ILE A 41 1.26 -11.80 -15.78
C ILE A 41 0.92 -11.77 -17.27
N ASP A 42 1.90 -12.14 -18.10
CA ASP A 42 1.75 -12.15 -19.55
C ASP A 42 0.67 -13.16 -19.99
N SER A 43 -0.32 -12.63 -20.71
CA SER A 43 -1.44 -13.42 -21.24
C SER A 43 -1.02 -14.47 -22.27
N ASP A 44 0.13 -14.30 -22.92
CA ASP A 44 0.50 -15.08 -24.10
C ASP A 44 0.92 -16.53 -23.76
N GLN A 45 1.27 -16.82 -22.52
CA GLN A 45 1.64 -18.19 -22.09
C GLN A 45 0.48 -19.00 -21.51
N ARG A 46 -0.57 -18.34 -21.00
CA ARG A 46 -1.70 -18.99 -20.31
C ARG A 46 -3.08 -18.63 -20.89
N GLY A 47 -3.13 -17.73 -21.88
CA GLY A 47 -4.37 -17.17 -22.44
C GLY A 47 -5.06 -16.15 -21.52
N GLU A 48 -4.37 -15.70 -20.47
CA GLU A 48 -4.99 -15.09 -19.28
C GLU A 48 -4.02 -14.05 -18.70
N GLY A 49 -4.40 -12.77 -18.71
CA GLY A 49 -3.62 -11.64 -18.17
C GLY A 49 -4.10 -11.16 -16.80
N GLY A 50 -3.29 -10.37 -16.11
CA GLY A 50 -3.62 -9.74 -14.83
C GLY A 50 -2.37 -9.32 -14.05
N VAL A 51 -2.55 -8.75 -12.86
CA VAL A 51 -1.44 -8.37 -11.98
C VAL A 51 -1.53 -9.18 -10.68
N GLY A 52 -0.46 -9.89 -10.34
CA GLY A 52 -0.33 -10.61 -9.08
C GLY A 52 0.77 -10.03 -8.21
N ILE A 53 1.05 -10.68 -7.07
CA ILE A 53 2.15 -10.28 -6.18
C ILE A 53 3.27 -11.32 -6.28
N ALA A 54 4.50 -10.83 -6.48
CA ALA A 54 5.73 -11.61 -6.49
C ALA A 54 6.63 -11.24 -5.31
N SER A 55 7.68 -12.04 -5.07
CA SER A 55 8.70 -11.71 -4.07
C SER A 55 10.12 -11.99 -4.53
N ALA A 56 11.07 -11.30 -3.90
CA ALA A 56 12.50 -11.55 -4.01
C ALA A 56 13.19 -11.38 -2.66
N LEU A 57 14.25 -12.14 -2.43
CA LEU A 57 14.95 -12.22 -1.15
C LEU A 57 16.44 -11.90 -1.31
N SER A 58 16.99 -11.12 -0.39
CA SER A 58 18.42 -10.82 -0.30
C SER A 58 18.90 -10.97 1.14
N GLU A 59 20.09 -11.53 1.35
CA GLU A 59 20.67 -11.66 2.69
C GLU A 59 21.01 -10.29 3.33
N ASN A 60 21.26 -9.26 2.51
CA ASN A 60 21.74 -7.97 2.96
C ASN A 60 20.88 -6.78 2.48
N GLY A 61 19.90 -7.02 1.61
CA GLY A 61 19.03 -5.99 1.03
C GLY A 61 19.70 -5.09 -0.03
N ILE A 62 20.92 -5.43 -0.46
CA ILE A 62 21.72 -4.64 -1.41
C ILE A 62 21.91 -5.43 -2.71
N ASP A 63 22.38 -6.67 -2.59
CA ASP A 63 22.72 -7.54 -3.73
C ASP A 63 22.30 -8.99 -3.49
N GLY A 64 22.65 -9.89 -4.41
CA GLY A 64 22.39 -11.32 -4.27
C GLY A 64 20.90 -11.69 -4.27
N TRP A 65 20.05 -10.84 -4.85
CA TRP A 65 18.61 -11.06 -4.90
C TRP A 65 18.26 -12.39 -5.58
N VAL A 66 17.54 -13.24 -4.85
CA VAL A 66 16.92 -14.46 -5.34
C VAL A 66 15.47 -14.13 -5.68
N ASP A 67 15.12 -14.23 -6.95
CA ASP A 67 13.74 -14.13 -7.41
C ASP A 67 12.95 -15.37 -6.93
N GLU A 68 11.96 -15.15 -6.07
CA GLU A 68 11.08 -16.19 -5.53
C GLU A 68 9.82 -16.36 -6.41
N GLY A 69 9.64 -15.49 -7.41
CA GLY A 69 8.58 -15.53 -8.40
C GLY A 69 7.22 -15.08 -7.86
N LEU A 70 6.17 -15.41 -8.61
CA LEU A 70 4.78 -15.09 -8.28
C LEU A 70 4.31 -15.89 -7.05
N ILE A 71 3.92 -15.19 -5.98
CA ILE A 71 3.48 -15.77 -4.71
C ILE A 71 1.95 -15.71 -4.53
N ILE A 72 1.28 -14.73 -5.14
CA ILE A 72 -0.18 -14.57 -5.10
C ILE A 72 -0.69 -14.29 -6.52
N GLU A 73 -1.53 -15.18 -7.03
CA GLU A 73 -2.23 -15.00 -8.31
C GLU A 73 -3.49 -14.13 -8.12
N PRO A 74 -3.84 -13.28 -9.12
CA PRO A 74 -5.10 -12.54 -9.10
C PRO A 74 -6.32 -13.48 -9.13
N ARG A 75 -7.39 -13.11 -8.40
CA ARG A 75 -8.60 -13.94 -8.31
C ARG A 75 -9.52 -13.70 -9.51
N ARG A 76 -10.16 -14.76 -10.01
CA ARG A 76 -10.97 -14.70 -11.25
C ARG A 76 -12.48 -14.70 -11.04
N SER A 77 -12.92 -14.87 -9.80
CA SER A 77 -14.33 -14.83 -9.45
C SER A 77 -14.46 -14.46 -7.99
N PHE A 78 -15.19 -13.39 -7.72
CA PHE A 78 -15.59 -13.00 -6.37
C PHE A 78 -17.10 -13.23 -6.25
N GLU A 79 -17.54 -14.03 -5.27
CA GLU A 79 -18.94 -14.50 -5.19
C GLU A 79 -19.97 -13.35 -5.13
N ASP A 80 -19.58 -12.18 -4.64
CA ASP A 80 -20.45 -10.99 -4.54
C ASP A 80 -20.55 -10.16 -5.83
N LEU A 81 -19.73 -10.42 -6.86
CA LEU A 81 -19.74 -9.66 -8.11
C LEU A 81 -20.06 -10.60 -9.27
N SER A 82 -21.28 -10.49 -9.79
CA SER A 82 -21.86 -11.38 -10.82
C SER A 82 -21.18 -11.32 -12.19
N ALA A 83 -20.19 -10.43 -12.39
CA ALA A 83 -19.36 -10.33 -13.58
C ALA A 83 -18.04 -9.60 -13.27
N VAL A 84 -17.05 -10.33 -12.75
CA VAL A 84 -15.65 -9.87 -12.70
C VAL A 84 -14.97 -10.34 -13.98
N GLU A 85 -14.54 -9.39 -14.82
CA GLU A 85 -13.80 -9.73 -16.06
C GLU A 85 -12.31 -9.97 -15.78
N ALA A 86 -11.75 -9.24 -14.80
CA ALA A 86 -10.39 -9.38 -14.31
C ALA A 86 -10.27 -8.79 -12.89
N SER A 87 -9.27 -9.26 -12.13
CA SER A 87 -8.77 -8.56 -10.95
C SER A 87 -7.29 -8.25 -11.08
N GLU A 88 -6.88 -7.13 -10.50
CA GLU A 88 -5.49 -6.70 -10.40
C GLU A 88 -5.13 -6.54 -8.94
N LEU A 89 -4.02 -7.15 -8.52
CA LEU A 89 -3.47 -7.01 -7.18
C LEU A 89 -2.36 -5.96 -7.18
N SER A 90 -2.39 -5.04 -6.22
CA SER A 90 -1.37 -3.98 -6.12
C SER A 90 -1.16 -3.54 -4.67
N GLY A 91 -0.11 -2.74 -4.45
CA GLY A 91 0.09 -2.05 -3.17
C GLY A 91 0.34 -2.98 -1.98
N ALA A 92 0.95 -4.15 -2.21
CA ALA A 92 1.18 -5.13 -1.15
C ALA A 92 2.07 -4.56 -0.03
N LYS A 93 1.47 -4.30 1.13
CA LYS A 93 2.13 -3.84 2.35
C LYS A 93 2.25 -4.99 3.34
N VAL A 94 3.47 -5.37 3.69
CA VAL A 94 3.71 -6.41 4.69
C VAL A 94 4.22 -5.81 5.99
N ILE A 95 3.67 -6.30 7.10
CA ILE A 95 4.10 -6.03 8.46
C ILE A 95 4.38 -7.34 9.18
N THR A 96 5.18 -7.26 10.24
CA THR A 96 5.32 -8.35 11.21
C THR A 96 4.45 -8.03 12.41
N THR A 97 3.55 -8.94 12.76
CA THR A 97 2.68 -8.79 13.92
C THR A 97 3.47 -9.01 15.22
N ASN A 98 2.86 -8.68 16.36
CA ASN A 98 3.47 -8.93 17.67
C ASN A 98 3.68 -10.43 17.98
N SER A 99 2.98 -11.34 17.27
CA SER A 99 3.19 -12.79 17.37
C SER A 99 4.37 -13.30 16.52
N GLY A 100 4.95 -12.46 15.66
CA GLY A 100 6.01 -12.84 14.73
C GLY A 100 5.52 -13.42 13.40
N GLU A 101 4.20 -13.46 13.20
CA GLU A 101 3.59 -13.82 11.91
C GLU A 101 3.68 -12.63 10.95
N TYR A 102 3.67 -12.92 9.64
CA TYR A 102 3.59 -11.90 8.61
C TYR A 102 2.13 -11.61 8.27
N ARG A 103 1.84 -10.33 8.11
CA ARG A 103 0.54 -9.82 7.71
C ARG A 103 0.71 -8.95 6.48
N MET A 104 0.01 -9.29 5.40
CA MET A 104 -0.03 -8.50 4.18
C MET A 104 -1.37 -7.80 4.07
N TYR A 105 -1.33 -6.55 3.64
CA TYR A 105 -2.46 -5.78 3.13
C TYR A 105 -2.22 -5.49 1.67
N LEU A 106 -3.18 -5.80 0.80
CA LEU A 106 -3.07 -5.48 -0.62
C LEU A 106 -4.39 -4.94 -1.15
N THR A 107 -4.31 -4.16 -2.21
CA THR A 107 -5.47 -3.70 -2.96
C THR A 107 -5.79 -4.71 -4.05
N GLU A 108 -7.05 -5.08 -4.16
CA GLU A 108 -7.59 -5.82 -5.29
C GLU A 108 -8.60 -4.93 -6.01
N THR A 109 -8.31 -4.63 -7.27
CA THR A 109 -9.17 -3.84 -8.16
C THR A 109 -9.92 -4.78 -9.10
N PHE A 110 -11.23 -4.56 -9.22
CA PHE A 110 -12.13 -5.32 -10.07
C PHE A 110 -12.73 -4.41 -11.13
N VAL A 111 -12.80 -4.90 -12.36
CA VAL A 111 -13.59 -4.27 -13.43
C VAL A 111 -14.97 -4.91 -13.47
N VAL A 112 -16.02 -4.12 -13.22
CA VAL A 112 -17.41 -4.61 -13.25
C VAL A 112 -17.99 -4.42 -14.66
N GLY A 113 -18.15 -5.54 -15.38
CA GLY A 113 -18.34 -5.56 -16.84
C GLY A 113 -19.57 -4.83 -17.43
N PHE A 114 -20.57 -4.44 -16.63
CA PHE A 114 -21.71 -3.67 -17.14
C PHE A 114 -21.53 -2.15 -17.11
N ALA A 115 -20.62 -1.64 -16.28
CA ALA A 115 -20.38 -0.21 -16.11
C ALA A 115 -18.96 0.22 -16.52
N LEU A 116 -18.01 -0.73 -16.59
CA LEU A 116 -16.57 -0.47 -16.67
C LEU A 116 -16.04 0.34 -15.48
N ASP A 117 -16.82 0.46 -14.42
CA ASP A 117 -16.38 1.07 -13.18
C ASP A 117 -15.40 0.13 -12.48
N SER A 118 -14.28 0.72 -12.05
CA SER A 118 -13.28 0.02 -11.24
C SER A 118 -13.65 0.16 -9.78
N VAL A 119 -13.83 -0.97 -9.11
CA VAL A 119 -14.07 -1.04 -7.67
C VAL A 119 -12.83 -1.65 -7.04
N SER A 120 -12.31 -1.06 -5.97
CA SER A 120 -11.17 -1.64 -5.26
C SER A 120 -11.45 -1.85 -3.79
N LYS A 121 -10.88 -2.94 -3.26
CA LYS A 121 -10.99 -3.35 -1.87
C LYS A 121 -9.60 -3.68 -1.33
N VAL A 122 -9.39 -3.41 -0.05
CA VAL A 122 -8.19 -3.85 0.66
C VAL A 122 -8.46 -5.18 1.34
N TRP A 123 -7.57 -6.13 1.08
CA TRP A 123 -7.59 -7.45 1.68
C TRP A 123 -6.45 -7.64 2.65
N GLY A 124 -6.71 -8.43 3.67
CA GLY A 124 -5.71 -8.90 4.61
C GLY A 124 -5.35 -10.35 4.33
N LEU A 125 -4.08 -10.68 4.44
CA LEU A 125 -3.56 -12.04 4.30
C LEU A 125 -2.55 -12.33 5.40
N THR A 126 -2.49 -13.57 5.86
CA THR A 126 -1.55 -14.01 6.91
C THR A 126 -0.62 -15.09 6.39
N SER A 127 0.63 -15.07 6.84
CA SER A 127 1.65 -16.07 6.52
C SER A 127 2.60 -16.31 7.69
N ASP A 128 3.02 -17.57 7.87
CA ASP A 128 4.04 -17.94 8.85
C ASP A 128 5.47 -17.77 8.30
N ASP A 129 5.64 -17.86 6.99
CA ASP A 129 6.95 -17.91 6.31
C ASP A 129 7.18 -16.75 5.33
N GLY A 130 6.14 -15.95 5.07
CA GLY A 130 6.14 -14.85 4.11
C GLY A 130 6.11 -15.30 2.65
N LEU A 131 5.82 -16.57 2.37
CA LEU A 131 5.73 -17.13 1.01
C LEU A 131 4.36 -17.73 0.73
N VAL A 132 3.82 -18.47 1.69
CA VAL A 132 2.49 -19.07 1.58
C VAL A 132 1.50 -18.20 2.32
N TRP A 133 0.55 -17.63 1.59
CA TRP A 133 -0.40 -16.65 2.10
C TRP A 133 -1.82 -17.20 2.16
N SER A 134 -2.49 -16.96 3.29
CA SER A 134 -3.91 -17.27 3.49
C SER A 134 -4.70 -15.97 3.52
N TRP A 135 -5.69 -15.85 2.64
CA TRP A 135 -6.60 -14.71 2.61
C TRP A 135 -7.54 -14.71 3.81
N ASP A 136 -7.85 -13.53 4.32
CA ASP A 136 -8.93 -13.37 5.27
C ASP A 136 -10.28 -13.73 4.65
N GLU A 137 -11.18 -14.24 5.48
CA GLU A 137 -12.57 -14.50 5.08
C GLU A 137 -13.35 -13.22 4.73
N LYS A 138 -12.89 -12.06 5.24
CA LYS A 138 -13.56 -10.77 5.08
C LYS A 138 -12.60 -9.72 4.56
N VAL A 139 -13.15 -8.82 3.77
CA VAL A 139 -12.48 -7.59 3.33
C VAL A 139 -12.01 -6.81 4.56
N THR A 140 -10.79 -6.28 4.48
CA THR A 140 -10.22 -5.42 5.54
C THR A 140 -10.79 -4.01 5.45
N LEU A 141 -10.83 -3.45 4.24
CA LEU A 141 -11.36 -2.12 3.97
C LEU A 141 -12.05 -2.09 2.61
N GLU A 142 -13.21 -1.45 2.55
CA GLU A 142 -13.90 -1.10 1.32
C GLU A 142 -14.43 0.33 1.43
N TYR A 143 -14.66 0.96 0.28
CA TYR A 143 -15.25 2.30 0.22
C TYR A 143 -16.62 2.35 0.93
N SER A 144 -16.91 3.47 1.60
CA SER A 144 -18.20 3.74 2.23
C SER A 144 -18.57 5.21 2.05
N GLU A 145 -19.74 5.48 1.45
CA GLU A 145 -20.23 6.85 1.28
C GLU A 145 -20.33 7.63 2.61
N ASP A 146 -20.62 6.93 3.72
CA ASP A 146 -20.72 7.53 5.05
C ASP A 146 -19.40 8.10 5.58
N PHE A 147 -18.26 7.66 5.02
CA PHE A 147 -16.92 8.12 5.41
C PHE A 147 -16.25 8.87 4.27
N GLU A 148 -16.03 8.21 3.14
CA GLU A 148 -15.26 8.76 2.02
C GLU A 148 -16.11 9.65 1.09
N GLY A 149 -17.44 9.54 1.16
CA GLY A 149 -18.37 10.32 0.32
C GLY A 149 -18.78 11.67 0.92
N VAL A 150 -18.45 11.93 2.19
CA VAL A 150 -18.92 13.14 2.89
C VAL A 150 -18.40 14.40 2.20
N GLY A 151 -19.32 15.19 1.63
CA GLY A 151 -19.00 16.46 0.99
C GLY A 151 -18.43 16.34 -0.43
N LYS A 152 -18.45 15.15 -1.04
CA LYS A 152 -17.94 14.93 -2.40
C LYS A 152 -19.05 15.02 -3.46
N THR A 153 -18.69 15.48 -4.66
CA THR A 153 -19.60 15.59 -5.82
C THR A 153 -19.49 14.41 -6.78
N ILE A 154 -18.41 13.64 -6.67
CA ILE A 154 -18.16 12.40 -7.39
C ILE A 154 -17.72 11.36 -6.37
N TYR A 155 -18.04 10.10 -6.65
CA TYR A 155 -17.68 8.97 -5.80
C TYR A 155 -16.92 7.97 -6.65
N VAL A 156 -15.78 7.52 -6.16
CA VAL A 156 -15.08 6.35 -6.66
C VAL A 156 -15.18 5.29 -5.58
N ASP A 157 -15.78 4.15 -5.90
CA ASP A 157 -15.91 3.00 -5.00
C ASP A 157 -14.55 2.28 -4.85
N SER A 158 -13.54 3.00 -4.39
CA SER A 158 -12.16 2.55 -4.36
C SER A 158 -11.42 2.99 -3.11
N VAL A 159 -10.60 2.07 -2.60
CA VAL A 159 -9.64 2.28 -1.53
C VAL A 159 -8.31 1.62 -1.90
N SER A 160 -7.21 2.34 -1.75
CA SER A 160 -5.89 1.91 -2.22
C SER A 160 -4.74 2.43 -1.37
N GLU A 161 -3.50 2.10 -1.77
CA GLU A 161 -2.25 2.66 -1.23
C GLU A 161 -2.17 2.59 0.31
N VAL A 162 -2.20 1.36 0.81
CA VAL A 162 -2.25 1.12 2.24
C VAL A 162 -0.87 1.21 2.87
N GLU A 163 -0.75 2.03 3.91
CA GLU A 163 0.37 1.95 4.86
C GLU A 163 -0.16 1.52 6.23
N VAL A 164 0.46 0.50 6.84
CA VAL A 164 0.16 0.08 8.21
C VAL A 164 1.36 0.26 9.12
N VAL A 165 1.14 0.90 10.26
CA VAL A 165 2.17 1.26 11.24
C VAL A 165 1.70 1.03 12.68
N PRO A 166 2.61 0.71 13.61
CA PRO A 166 2.28 0.68 15.03
C PRO A 166 1.82 2.06 15.54
N PHE A 167 0.77 2.11 16.35
CA PHE A 167 0.24 3.34 16.92
C PHE A 167 -0.31 3.12 18.33
N GLY A 168 0.37 3.69 19.33
CA GLY A 168 0.06 3.45 20.75
C GLY A 168 0.17 1.96 21.10
N ASN A 169 -0.92 1.38 21.63
CA ASN A 169 -1.02 -0.06 21.91
C ASN A 169 -1.67 -0.85 20.76
N GLY A 170 -1.94 -0.20 19.64
CA GLY A 170 -2.59 -0.79 18.48
C GLY A 170 -1.88 -0.40 17.20
N TRP A 171 -2.67 -0.21 16.15
CA TRP A 171 -2.22 -0.04 14.79
C TRP A 171 -3.02 1.04 14.09
N LEU A 172 -2.33 1.78 13.23
CA LEU A 172 -2.87 2.81 12.37
C LEU A 172 -2.65 2.38 10.92
N MET A 173 -3.70 2.49 10.13
CA MET A 173 -3.69 2.28 8.69
C MET A 173 -3.98 3.61 8.03
N PHE A 174 -3.14 4.02 7.11
CA PHE A 174 -3.42 5.06 6.14
C PHE A 174 -3.83 4.39 4.83
N TYR A 175 -4.74 5.03 4.11
CA TYR A 175 -5.20 4.58 2.79
C TYR A 175 -5.69 5.77 1.99
N THR A 176 -5.71 5.65 0.67
CA THR A 176 -6.27 6.67 -0.23
C THR A 176 -7.66 6.28 -0.71
N ALA A 177 -8.52 7.29 -0.84
CA ALA A 177 -9.80 7.21 -1.52
C ALA A 177 -10.10 8.57 -2.16
N ASN A 178 -10.59 8.60 -3.41
CA ASN A 178 -10.89 9.86 -4.12
C ASN A 178 -9.73 10.89 -4.11
N SER A 179 -8.48 10.43 -4.33
CA SER A 179 -7.26 11.25 -4.25
C SER A 179 -7.05 11.98 -2.92
N GLU A 180 -7.56 11.42 -1.83
CA GLU A 180 -7.43 11.97 -0.48
C GLU A 180 -6.99 10.91 0.51
N LEU A 181 -6.20 11.32 1.51
CA LEU A 181 -5.67 10.46 2.55
C LEU A 181 -6.66 10.29 3.69
N PHE A 182 -6.93 9.04 4.04
CA PHE A 182 -7.79 8.63 5.15
C PHE A 182 -6.99 7.80 6.17
N ALA A 183 -7.60 7.61 7.34
CA ALA A 183 -7.03 6.76 8.38
C ALA A 183 -8.05 5.80 9.00
N ALA A 184 -7.57 4.65 9.45
CA ALA A 184 -8.30 3.67 10.24
C ALA A 184 -7.42 3.10 11.37
N THR A 185 -8.04 2.62 12.45
CA THR A 185 -7.31 2.02 13.59
C THR A 185 -7.75 0.61 13.89
N SER A 186 -6.84 -0.22 14.40
CA SER A 186 -7.11 -1.57 14.91
C SER A 186 -6.30 -1.82 16.18
N ASP A 187 -6.86 -2.58 17.11
CA ASP A 187 -6.15 -2.96 18.34
C ASP A 187 -5.07 -4.03 18.07
N ASN A 188 -5.20 -4.81 17.00
CA ASN A 188 -4.34 -5.98 16.74
C ASN A 188 -3.61 -5.94 15.39
N GLY A 189 -3.98 -5.01 14.50
CA GLY A 189 -3.32 -4.88 13.19
C GLY A 189 -3.60 -6.08 12.30
N ILE A 190 -4.74 -6.76 12.50
CA ILE A 190 -5.21 -7.89 11.70
C ILE A 190 -6.63 -7.57 11.24
N ASN A 191 -7.55 -7.38 12.18
CA ASN A 191 -8.99 -7.20 11.93
C ASN A 191 -9.58 -6.08 12.80
N GLY A 192 -10.90 -5.85 12.64
CA GLY A 192 -11.63 -4.87 13.45
C GLY A 192 -11.22 -3.41 13.19
N TRP A 193 -10.74 -3.12 11.98
CA TRP A 193 -10.36 -1.78 11.57
C TRP A 193 -11.55 -0.82 11.63
N LYS A 194 -11.35 0.32 12.29
CA LYS A 194 -12.34 1.39 12.46
C LYS A 194 -11.85 2.62 11.72
N LYS A 195 -12.58 3.04 10.68
CA LYS A 195 -12.31 4.28 9.95
C LYS A 195 -12.41 5.47 10.91
N ILE A 196 -11.42 6.35 10.84
CA ILE A 196 -11.36 7.61 11.58
C ILE A 196 -11.96 8.73 10.72
N GLY A 197 -11.69 8.70 9.41
CA GLY A 197 -12.13 9.70 8.44
C GLY A 197 -10.98 10.28 7.63
N SER A 198 -11.29 11.33 6.87
CA SER A 198 -10.30 12.07 6.07
C SER A 198 -9.29 12.79 6.97
N LEU A 199 -8.06 12.92 6.46
CA LEU A 199 -7.02 13.78 7.02
C LEU A 199 -6.92 15.14 6.29
N ASP A 200 -7.86 15.45 5.41
CA ASP A 200 -7.96 16.66 4.56
C ASP A 200 -6.70 16.91 3.71
N LEU A 201 -6.09 15.83 3.21
CA LEU A 201 -4.85 15.86 2.42
C LEU A 201 -5.10 15.24 1.05
N LYS A 202 -5.06 16.07 0.00
CA LYS A 202 -5.19 15.62 -1.39
C LYS A 202 -3.85 15.08 -1.88
N ILE A 203 -3.79 13.80 -2.19
CA ILE A 203 -2.55 13.11 -2.52
C ILE A 203 -2.84 11.83 -3.30
N THR A 204 -1.95 11.52 -4.24
CA THR A 204 -1.89 10.26 -4.98
C THR A 204 -0.49 9.66 -4.81
N ASP A 205 -0.34 8.35 -5.01
CA ASP A 205 0.95 7.64 -4.90
C ASP A 205 1.66 7.87 -3.56
N VAL A 206 0.96 7.55 -2.48
CA VAL A 206 1.42 7.80 -1.11
C VAL A 206 2.43 6.76 -0.64
N THR A 207 3.55 7.22 -0.10
CA THR A 207 4.47 6.44 0.74
C THR A 207 4.58 7.08 2.11
N ILE A 208 4.34 6.32 3.17
CA ILE A 208 4.43 6.82 4.54
C ILE A 208 5.53 6.08 5.28
N ILE A 209 6.40 6.83 5.93
CA ILE A 209 7.51 6.30 6.72
C ILE A 209 7.23 6.67 8.18
N SER A 210 7.11 5.65 9.04
CA SER A 210 7.13 5.89 10.48
C SER A 210 8.51 6.39 10.89
N LEU A 211 8.55 7.56 11.54
CA LEU A 211 9.76 8.10 12.15
C LEU A 211 9.93 7.63 13.60
N GLY A 212 9.02 6.75 14.07
CA GLY A 212 8.87 6.37 15.46
C GLY A 212 8.18 7.44 16.31
N SER A 213 8.14 7.23 17.63
CA SER A 213 7.90 8.33 18.54
C SER A 213 9.16 9.18 18.57
N ALA A 214 9.03 10.47 18.24
CA ALA A 214 10.08 11.40 18.61
C ALA A 214 10.24 11.40 20.14
N ARG A 215 11.17 12.17 20.71
CA ARG A 215 11.33 12.29 22.17
C ARG A 215 10.11 12.88 22.91
N THR A 216 8.98 13.06 22.22
CA THR A 216 7.66 13.41 22.73
C THR A 216 6.76 12.18 22.55
N SER A 217 5.76 11.99 23.41
CA SER A 217 4.85 10.83 23.43
C SER A 217 4.03 10.58 22.15
N ASP A 218 4.31 11.29 21.05
CA ASP A 218 3.49 11.38 19.85
C ASP A 218 4.17 10.58 18.72
N ALA A 219 3.37 9.83 17.97
CA ALA A 219 3.87 9.11 16.80
C ALA A 219 4.07 10.09 15.63
N GLN A 220 5.27 10.10 15.05
CA GLN A 220 5.58 10.93 13.89
C GLN A 220 5.69 10.09 12.63
N TYR A 221 5.05 10.57 11.57
CA TYR A 221 5.07 9.94 10.26
C TYR A 221 5.50 10.94 9.22
N LYS A 222 6.45 10.55 8.37
CA LYS A 222 6.81 11.31 7.17
C LYS A 222 6.00 10.76 6.01
N ILE A 223 5.14 11.60 5.46
CA ILE A 223 4.30 11.24 4.33
C ILE A 223 4.95 11.82 3.09
N TYR A 224 5.11 11.00 2.07
CA TYR A 224 5.51 11.37 0.72
C TYR A 224 4.35 11.03 -0.20
N GLY A 225 4.09 11.87 -1.18
CA GLY A 225 3.20 11.52 -2.28
C GLY A 225 3.12 12.66 -3.26
N GLU A 226 2.45 12.39 -4.36
CA GLU A 226 2.19 13.36 -5.40
C GLU A 226 0.98 14.20 -4.99
N GLU A 227 1.22 15.48 -4.72
CA GLU A 227 0.15 16.41 -4.41
C GLU A 227 -0.56 16.82 -5.71
N GLU A 228 -1.86 16.55 -5.79
CA GLU A 228 -2.69 17.01 -6.90
C GLU A 228 -2.82 18.53 -6.80
N ASN A 229 -2.09 19.24 -7.67
CA ASN A 229 -2.00 20.70 -7.61
C ASN A 229 -3.30 21.33 -8.16
N ASP A 230 -4.25 21.62 -7.27
CA ASP A 230 -5.31 22.58 -7.55
C ASP A 230 -4.68 23.97 -7.61
N SER A 231 -4.29 24.37 -8.82
CA SER A 231 -3.52 25.58 -9.13
C SER A 231 -4.21 26.94 -8.85
N GLU A 232 -4.89 27.12 -7.70
CA GLU A 232 -5.51 28.42 -7.35
C GLU A 232 -5.20 29.00 -5.96
N GLU A 233 -4.65 28.27 -4.98
CA GLU A 233 -4.34 28.92 -3.67
C GLU A 233 -2.83 29.05 -3.39
N ALA A 234 -2.27 30.13 -3.94
CA ALA A 234 -1.01 30.69 -3.51
C ALA A 234 -1.07 31.15 -2.03
N GLY A 235 -0.35 30.50 -1.12
CA GLY A 235 -0.15 31.07 0.22
C GLY A 235 0.57 30.24 1.27
N ALA A 236 0.52 28.91 1.24
CA ALA A 236 1.18 28.10 2.25
C ALA A 236 2.59 27.68 1.80
N ARG A 237 3.61 28.02 2.59
CA ARG A 237 4.97 27.48 2.42
C ARG A 237 4.96 25.98 2.78
N ILE A 238 4.74 25.13 1.77
CA ILE A 238 5.05 23.71 1.81
C ILE A 238 6.53 23.58 1.42
N GLU A 239 7.35 22.94 2.24
CA GLU A 239 8.73 22.56 1.87
C GLU A 239 8.66 21.37 0.89
N ALA A 240 8.21 21.63 -0.34
CA ALA A 240 8.17 20.67 -1.42
C ALA A 240 9.55 20.59 -2.11
N THR A 241 10.04 19.37 -2.35
CA THR A 241 11.25 19.16 -3.16
C THR A 241 10.84 18.57 -4.50
N THR A 242 11.13 19.28 -5.58
CA THR A 242 10.81 18.81 -6.94
C THR A 242 11.79 17.72 -7.38
N VAL A 243 11.28 16.52 -7.70
CA VAL A 243 12.07 15.45 -8.35
C VAL A 243 11.29 15.02 -9.59
N GLY A 244 11.83 15.28 -10.79
CA GLY A 244 11.06 15.10 -12.02
C GLY A 244 9.87 16.06 -12.09
N LYS A 245 8.94 15.89 -13.04
CA LYS A 245 7.83 16.83 -13.24
C LYS A 245 6.73 16.78 -12.15
N ASN A 246 6.95 16.01 -11.08
CA ASN A 246 5.95 15.73 -10.05
C ASN A 246 6.39 16.36 -8.72
N TRP A 247 5.43 16.88 -7.97
CA TRP A 247 5.69 17.54 -6.68
C TRP A 247 5.60 16.49 -5.59
N ILE A 248 6.76 16.10 -5.03
CA ILE A 248 6.79 15.28 -3.83
C ILE A 248 6.72 16.24 -2.63
N SER A 249 5.54 16.36 -2.06
CA SER A 249 5.34 17.07 -0.80
C SER A 249 5.68 16.11 0.34
N SER A 250 6.49 16.58 1.30
CA SER A 250 6.74 15.83 2.53
C SER A 250 6.33 16.63 3.75
N PHE A 251 5.50 16.04 4.61
CA PHE A 251 5.06 16.65 5.86
C PHE A 251 5.13 15.65 6.99
N VAL A 252 5.30 16.17 8.21
CA VAL A 252 5.30 15.37 9.44
C VAL A 252 3.91 15.40 10.04
N LEU A 253 3.22 14.27 9.96
CA LEU A 253 1.97 14.07 10.68
C LEU A 253 2.31 13.71 12.13
N THR A 254 1.79 14.49 13.08
CA THR A 254 1.89 14.17 14.52
C THR A 254 0.52 13.69 14.97
N VAL A 255 0.44 12.43 15.40
CA VAL A 255 -0.81 11.82 15.89
C VAL A 255 -0.69 11.63 17.40
N SER A 256 -1.61 12.24 18.14
CA SER A 256 -1.69 12.25 19.61
C SER A 256 -2.85 11.43 20.14
#